data_AF-Q9AML9-F1
#
_entry.id   AF-Q9AML9-F1
#
_cell.length_a   1.000
_cell.length_b   1.000
_cell.length_c   1.000
_cell.angle_alpha   90.00
_cell.angle_beta   90.00
_cell.angle_gamma   90.00
#
_symmetry.space_group_name_H-M   'P 1'
#
loop_
_entity.id
_entity.type
_entity.pdbx_description
1 polymer ?
#
loop_
_entity_poly.entity_id
_entity_poly.type
_entity_poly.pdbx_seq_one_letter_code
_entity_poly.pdbx_strand_id
1 'polypeptide(L)'
;MLSIVISSIPTYYISNWVADFLGVDMDAPGTPGASLDSFDYLLLSIMFLDFIFSLCFVIYLICLYKKWSFKQGVSLLILGKNIPSHWFDKPNDT
;
A
#
# COMPACT_ATOMS: atom_id res chain seq x y z
N MET A 1 -6.01 -5.61 -5.96
CA MET A 1 -5.24 -4.80 -6.94
C MET A 1 -5.44 -3.30 -6.75
N LEU A 2 -6.67 -2.77 -6.74
CA LEU A 2 -6.91 -1.32 -6.54
C LEU A 2 -6.32 -0.76 -5.24
N SER A 3 -6.44 -1.49 -4.13
CA SER A 3 -5.84 -1.11 -2.84
C SER A 3 -4.32 -0.99 -2.89
N ILE A 4 -3.63 -1.84 -3.66
CA ILE A 4 -2.18 -1.79 -3.84
C ILE A 4 -1.79 -0.50 -4.57
N VAL A 5 -2.51 -0.16 -5.65
CA VAL A 5 -2.28 1.06 -6.44
C VAL A 5 -2.53 2.33 -5.62
N ILE A 6 -3.60 2.35 -4.81
CA ILE A 6 -3.88 3.49 -3.93
C ILE A 6 -2.81 3.61 -2.84
N SER A 7 -2.31 2.48 -2.34
CA SER A 7 -1.30 2.46 -1.26
C SER A 7 0.08 2.90 -1.74
N SER A 8 0.41 2.73 -3.03
CA SER A 8 1.71 3.15 -3.57
C SER A 8 1.93 4.66 -3.63
N ILE A 9 0.85 5.46 -3.68
CA ILE A 9 0.94 6.93 -3.75
C ILE A 9 1.54 7.53 -2.47
N PRO A 10 0.98 7.30 -1.26
CA PRO A 10 1.56 7.82 -0.02
C PRO A 10 2.96 7.27 0.24
N THR A 11 3.22 6.01 -0.12
CA THR A 11 4.56 5.43 -0.01
C THR A 11 5.59 6.17 -0.82
N TYR A 12 5.28 6.56 -2.06
CA TYR A 12 6.19 7.39 -2.85
C TYR A 12 6.52 8.73 -2.16
N TYR A 13 5.51 9.45 -1.64
CA TYR A 13 5.73 10.74 -0.97
C TYR A 13 6.54 10.62 0.33
N ILE A 14 6.25 9.60 1.15
CA ILE A 14 6.96 9.38 2.41
C ILE A 14 8.40 8.96 2.16
N SER A 15 8.64 8.16 1.12
CA SER A 15 9.99 7.74 0.72
C SER A 15 10.85 8.94 0.32
N ASN A 16 10.31 9.83 -0.52
CA ASN A 16 11.00 11.08 -0.90
C ASN A 16 11.27 11.96 0.32
N TRP A 17 10.28 12.14 1.19
CA TRP A 17 10.46 12.96 2.40
C TRP A 17 11.55 12.40 3.34
N VAL A 18 11.62 11.08 3.50
CA VAL A 18 12.65 10.42 4.31
C VAL A 18 14.03 10.54 3.65
N ALA A 19 14.11 10.38 2.33
CA ALA A 19 15.35 10.57 1.59
C ALA A 19 15.87 12.01 1.72
N ASP A 20 14.99 13.01 1.54
CA ASP A 20 15.30 14.43 1.72
C ASP A 20 15.78 14.73 3.14
N PHE A 21 15.09 14.18 4.16
CA PHE A 21 15.46 14.37 5.57
C PHE A 21 16.86 13.80 5.88
N LEU A 22 17.22 12.70 5.24
CA LEU A 22 18.52 12.05 5.40
C LEU A 22 19.60 12.61 4.46
N GLY A 23 19.25 13.59 3.61
CA GLY A 23 20.16 14.23 2.67
C GLY A 23 20.58 13.33 1.51
N VAL A 24 19.73 12.37 1.13
CA VAL A 24 19.98 11.44 0.03
C VAL A 24 19.20 11.83 -1.22
N ASP A 25 19.93 11.96 -2.31
CA ASP A 25 19.38 12.23 -3.63
C ASP A 25 18.86 10.93 -4.26
N MET A 26 17.53 10.79 -4.30
CA MET A 26 16.83 9.65 -4.91
C MET A 26 16.94 9.61 -6.45
N ASP A 27 17.30 10.73 -7.07
CA ASP A 27 17.47 10.86 -8.53
C ASP A 27 18.94 10.67 -8.95
N ALA A 28 19.86 10.51 -7.99
CA ALA A 28 21.25 10.25 -8.27
C ALA A 28 21.41 8.92 -9.03
N PRO A 29 22.14 8.89 -10.16
CA PRO A 29 22.36 7.67 -10.91
C PRO A 29 23.19 6.69 -10.07
N GLY A 30 22.55 5.66 -9.55
CA GLY A 30 23.23 4.55 -8.89
C GLY A 30 24.14 3.80 -9.87
N THR A 31 25.28 3.32 -9.39
CA THR A 31 26.14 2.40 -10.16
C THR A 31 25.43 1.06 -10.32
N PRO A 32 25.11 0.61 -11.56
CA PRO A 32 24.46 -0.67 -11.77
C PRO A 32 25.31 -1.80 -11.20
N GLY A 33 24.76 -2.61 -10.29
CA GLY A 33 25.46 -3.73 -9.65
C GLY A 33 26.30 -3.37 -8.42
N ALA A 34 26.25 -2.12 -7.94
CA ALA A 34 26.74 -1.81 -6.59
C ALA A 34 25.92 -2.58 -5.54
N SER A 35 26.59 -3.13 -4.53
CA SER A 35 25.92 -3.77 -3.40
C SER A 35 25.05 -2.75 -2.67
N LEU A 36 23.83 -3.16 -2.30
CA LEU A 36 22.97 -2.39 -1.39
C LEU A 36 23.74 -2.04 -0.12
N ASP A 37 23.85 -0.76 0.19
CA ASP A 37 24.44 -0.29 1.44
C ASP A 37 23.38 -0.30 2.56
N SER A 38 23.82 -0.17 3.80
CA SER A 38 22.98 -0.11 5.00
C SER A 38 21.87 0.95 4.89
N PHE A 39 22.14 2.03 4.17
CA PHE A 39 21.17 3.09 3.89
C PHE A 39 20.03 2.60 2.98
N ASP A 40 20.35 1.87 1.91
CA ASP A 40 19.35 1.34 0.99
C ASP A 40 18.41 0.37 1.70
N TYR A 41 18.95 -0.45 2.62
CA TYR A 41 18.13 -1.33 3.45
C TYR A 41 17.25 -0.57 4.46
N LEU A 42 17.74 0.53 5.02
CA LEU A 42 16.95 1.38 5.91
C LEU A 42 15.78 2.01 5.14
N LEU A 43 16.06 2.62 4.00
CA LEU A 43 15.04 3.23 3.15
C LEU A 43 14.03 2.18 2.70
N LEU A 44 14.49 1.04 2.16
CA LEU A 44 13.62 -0.06 1.74
C LEU A 44 12.73 -0.58 2.88
N SER A 45 13.25 -0.65 4.11
CA SER A 45 12.47 -1.05 5.28
C SER A 45 11.38 -0.04 5.62
N ILE A 46 11.68 1.27 5.52
CA ILE A 46 10.70 2.34 5.74
C ILE A 46 9.63 2.32 4.64
N MET A 47 10.03 2.17 3.37
CA MET A 47 9.09 2.05 2.25
C MET A 47 8.14 0.86 2.43
N PHE A 48 8.68 -0.29 2.85
CA PHE A 48 7.90 -1.49 3.07
C PHE A 48 6.91 -1.35 4.24
N LEU A 49 7.36 -0.78 5.36
CA LEU A 49 6.50 -0.53 6.51
C LEU A 49 5.39 0.46 6.16
N ASP A 50 5.72 1.55 5.49
CA ASP A 50 4.72 2.53 5.06
C ASP A 50 3.69 1.90 4.10
N PHE A 51 4.15 1.11 3.13
CA PHE A 51 3.26 0.38 2.25
C PHE A 51 2.30 -0.54 3.02
N ILE A 52 2.78 -1.26 4.04
CA ILE A 52 1.93 -2.10 4.90
C ILE A 52 0.90 -1.25 5.66
N PHE A 53 1.32 -0.14 6.28
CA PHE A 53 0.41 0.73 7.02
C PHE A 53 -0.64 1.35 6.12
N SER A 54 -0.24 1.85 4.96
CA SER A 54 -1.11 2.41 3.94
C SER A 54 -2.14 1.37 3.45
N LEU A 55 -1.70 0.14 3.19
CA LEU A 55 -2.59 -0.96 2.79
C LEU A 55 -3.57 -1.33 3.92
N CYS A 56 -3.10 -1.41 5.17
CA CYS A 56 -3.97 -1.63 6.33
C CYS A 56 -5.00 -0.52 6.48
N PHE A 57 -4.61 0.74 6.27
CA PHE A 57 -5.49 1.90 6.35
C PHE A 57 -6.57 1.87 5.26
N VAL A 58 -6.21 1.55 4.02
CA VAL A 58 -7.19 1.39 2.93
C VAL A 58 -8.18 0.26 3.23
N ILE A 59 -7.69 -0.89 3.70
CA ILE A 59 -8.56 -2.01 4.12
C ILE A 59 -9.51 -1.55 5.24
N TYR A 60 -8.99 -0.82 6.22
CA TYR A 60 -9.77 -0.29 7.33
C TYR A 60 -10.88 0.66 6.86
N LEU A 61 -10.58 1.61 5.96
CA LEU A 61 -11.56 2.53 5.40
C LEU A 61 -12.67 1.80 4.64
N ILE A 62 -12.32 0.77 3.85
CA ILE A 62 -13.30 -0.05 3.12
C ILE A 62 -14.17 -0.84 4.10
N CYS A 63 -13.56 -1.39 5.15
CA CYS A 63 -14.30 -2.10 6.21
C CYS A 63 -15.27 -1.16 6.94
N LEU A 64 -14.86 0.08 7.24
CA LEU A 64 -15.76 1.08 7.83
C LEU A 64 -16.91 1.43 6.88
N TYR A 65 -16.61 1.75 5.61
CA TYR A 65 -17.61 2.17 4.63
C TYR A 65 -18.66 1.09 4.39
N LYS A 66 -18.23 -0.17 4.30
CA LYS A 66 -19.13 -1.30 4.05
C LYS A 66 -19.61 -2.03 5.31
N LYS A 67 -19.20 -1.58 6.50
CA LYS A 67 -19.47 -2.22 7.81
C LYS A 67 -18.99 -3.68 7.87
N TRP A 68 -17.83 -3.96 7.30
CA TRP A 68 -17.24 -5.30 7.30
C TRP A 68 -16.29 -5.51 8.47
N SER A 69 -16.11 -6.78 8.83
CA SER A 69 -15.00 -7.18 9.69
C SER A 69 -13.67 -7.07 8.93
N PHE A 70 -12.58 -6.74 9.64
CA PHE A 70 -11.25 -6.62 9.04
C PHE A 70 -10.82 -7.89 8.27
N LYS A 71 -11.22 -9.08 8.76
CA LYS A 71 -10.97 -10.37 8.09
C LYS A 71 -11.59 -10.45 6.69
N GLN A 72 -12.78 -9.86 6.50
CA GLN A 72 -13.46 -9.82 5.19
C GLN A 72 -12.77 -8.83 4.24
N GLY A 73 -12.35 -7.67 4.74
CA GLY A 73 -11.60 -6.70 3.95
C GLY A 73 -10.26 -7.26 3.44
N VAL A 74 -9.52 -7.95 4.31
CA VAL A 74 -8.28 -8.64 3.93
C VAL A 74 -8.53 -9.74 2.90
N SER A 75 -9.55 -10.58 3.10
CA SER A 75 -9.89 -11.66 2.17
C SER A 75 -10.28 -11.16 0.78
N LEU A 76 -10.99 -10.02 0.70
CA LEU A 76 -11.34 -9.41 -0.57
C LEU A 76 -10.12 -8.79 -1.27
N LEU A 77 -9.38 -7.94 -0.55
CA LEU A 77 -8.42 -7.01 -1.16
C LEU A 77 -7.06 -7.65 -1.43
N ILE A 78 -6.69 -8.67 -0.65
CA ILE A 78 -5.42 -9.41 -0.79
C ILE A 78 -5.66 -10.77 -1.46
N LEU A 79 -6.64 -11.55 -0.97
CA LEU A 79 -6.83 -12.94 -1.43
C LEU A 79 -7.79 -13.08 -2.61
N GLY A 80 -8.60 -12.05 -2.91
CA GLY A 80 -9.61 -12.11 -3.97
C GLY A 80 -10.65 -13.22 -3.78
N LYS A 81 -10.85 -13.71 -2.54
CA LYS A 81 -11.71 -14.86 -2.22
C LYS A 81 -12.80 -14.49 -1.22
N ASN A 82 -13.92 -15.23 -1.28
CA ASN A 82 -15.10 -15.11 -0.42
C ASN A 82 -15.87 -13.79 -0.54
N ILE A 83 -16.28 -13.44 -1.76
CA ILE A 83 -17.21 -12.34 -1.97
C ILE A 83 -18.62 -12.92 -2.00
N PRO A 84 -19.48 -12.62 -1.01
CA PRO A 84 -20.86 -13.03 -1.11
C PRO A 84 -21.53 -12.19 -2.21
N SER A 85 -22.26 -12.86 -3.12
CA SER A 85 -22.78 -12.30 -4.37
C SER A 85 -23.61 -11.02 -4.19
N HIS A 86 -24.29 -10.86 -3.05
CA HIS A 86 -25.10 -9.69 -2.71
C HIS A 86 -24.32 -8.37 -2.55
N TRP A 87 -22.98 -8.39 -2.61
CA TRP A 87 -22.16 -7.17 -2.65
C TRP A 87 -21.91 -6.66 -4.07
N PHE A 88 -22.23 -7.48 -5.08
CA PHE A 88 -22.19 -7.13 -6.50
C PHE A 88 -23.56 -6.81 -7.08
N ASP A 89 -24.64 -6.97 -6.30
CA ASP A 89 -25.97 -6.60 -6.74
C ASP A 89 -25.95 -5.10 -7.03
N LYS A 90 -26.02 -4.78 -8.33
CA LYS A 90 -26.37 -3.45 -8.80
C LYS A 90 -27.66 -3.04 -8.07
N PRO A 91 -27.84 -1.76 -7.71
CA PRO A 91 -29.18 -1.30 -7.40
C PRO A 91 -30.06 -1.74 -8.57
N ASN A 92 -31.01 -2.63 -8.30
CA ASN A 92 -31.97 -3.04 -9.30
C ASN A 92 -32.63 -1.73 -9.75
N ASP A 93 -32.34 -1.31 -10.97
CA ASP A 93 -33.18 -0.39 -11.72
C ASP A 93 -34.55 -1.06 -11.77
N THR A 94 -35.42 -0.60 -10.88
CA THR A 94 -36.87 -0.81 -10.87
C THR A 94 -37.48 -0.30 -12.17
#